data_AF-A0A9N9IKM2-F1
#
_entry.id   AF-A0A9N9IKM2-F1
#
_cell.length_a   1.000
_cell.length_b   1.000
_cell.length_c   1.000
_cell.angle_alpha   90.00
_cell.angle_beta   90.00
_cell.angle_gamma   90.00
#
_symmetry.space_group_name_H-M   'P 1'
#
loop_
_entity.id
_entity.type
_entity.pdbx_description
1 polymer ?
#
loop_
_entity_poly.entity_id
_entity_poly.type
_entity_poly.pdbx_seq_one_letter_code
_entity_poly.pdbx_strand_id
1 'polypeptide(L)'
;MDIEEPIKEQGSTFSLDILALTNEARNTYGLRHQDYSRYRQYCAKRVHRLRESVNFVHSKGSRFNQAREVTEADLNDVRFLHIVLFDVERAWSYAMELKRESRSSGDTRKKHHLIKKLKKAAKLGEKLENLCSREAGKVDTRTVLEAQAYSALMSGYLLFEKQSWQAALDKFAAARTIYEKLSAAGTAHQETLCQSAIDDIDPNIRYCAYVLRLGADNVSDVEALVKMTIGKNKGVGLDLLEAEVESVLAQTRQEKAASLTSITWRGHTVPLRNADLAICILKAQDATTNLENASDADVEEATKMEMFDSLLEAYGDAERFAKNAVKEDMEATAKVKSSKSDQISTDLNFVYNYVAYNYLSRRIQRNLMLVDSLRHKLGQEHSEGARFIGGKYQDIVKLYDNVLQAI
;
A
#
# COMPACT_ATOMS: atom_id res chain seq x y z
N MET A 1 -48.27 6.98 -13.31
CA MET A 1 -47.36 8.06 -12.88
C MET A 1 -46.08 7.37 -12.48
N ASP A 2 -45.31 6.99 -13.50
CA ASP A 2 -44.02 6.35 -13.32
C ASP A 2 -43.04 7.45 -12.97
N ILE A 3 -42.65 7.49 -11.70
CA ILE A 3 -41.61 8.37 -11.21
C ILE A 3 -40.30 7.68 -11.59
N GLU A 4 -39.78 8.00 -12.77
CA GLU A 4 -38.40 7.70 -13.13
C GLU A 4 -37.49 8.38 -12.11
N GLU A 5 -36.90 7.59 -11.21
CA GLU A 5 -35.76 8.03 -10.42
C GLU A 5 -34.63 8.42 -11.38
N PRO A 6 -34.01 9.60 -11.22
CA PRO A 6 -32.96 10.03 -12.13
C PRO A 6 -31.74 9.12 -11.92
N ILE A 7 -31.42 8.37 -12.97
CA ILE A 7 -30.16 7.64 -13.14
C ILE A 7 -29.04 8.65 -12.93
N LYS A 8 -28.34 8.57 -11.78
CA LYS A 8 -27.13 9.36 -11.55
C LYS A 8 -26.10 8.95 -12.60
N GLU A 9 -25.88 9.83 -13.57
CA GLU A 9 -24.74 9.76 -14.49
C GLU A 9 -23.47 9.57 -13.66
N GLN A 10 -22.75 8.47 -13.87
CA GLN A 10 -21.44 8.24 -13.27
C GLN A 10 -20.44 9.23 -13.88
N GLY A 11 -20.41 10.44 -13.34
CA GLY A 11 -19.33 11.39 -13.61
C GLY A 11 -18.00 10.79 -13.16
N SER A 12 -16.96 10.95 -13.97
CA SER A 12 -15.60 10.50 -13.66
C SER A 12 -15.18 10.98 -12.27
N THR A 13 -15.02 10.06 -11.32
CA THR A 13 -14.53 10.39 -9.98
C THR A 13 -13.07 10.82 -10.06
N PHE A 14 -12.73 11.89 -9.37
CA PHE A 14 -11.35 12.35 -9.26
C PHE A 14 -10.61 11.50 -8.22
N SER A 15 -9.50 10.91 -8.62
CA SER A 15 -8.58 10.19 -7.73
C SER A 15 -7.27 10.96 -7.59
N LEU A 16 -6.79 11.10 -6.36
CA LEU A 16 -5.54 11.76 -6.03
C LEU A 16 -4.85 11.02 -4.88
N ASP A 17 -3.72 10.38 -5.18
CA ASP A 17 -2.83 9.85 -4.15
C ASP A 17 -1.98 10.99 -3.56
N ILE A 18 -2.48 11.58 -2.47
CA ILE A 18 -1.86 12.71 -1.76
C ILE A 18 -0.52 12.29 -1.18
N LEU A 19 -0.45 11.09 -0.61
CA LEU A 19 0.76 10.62 0.06
C LEU A 19 1.89 10.36 -0.94
N ALA A 20 1.60 9.69 -2.06
CA ALA A 20 2.57 9.43 -3.12
C ALA A 20 3.10 10.75 -3.71
N LEU A 21 2.20 11.67 -4.06
CA LEU A 21 2.55 12.95 -4.68
C LEU A 21 3.39 13.83 -3.75
N THR A 22 3.05 13.89 -2.47
CA THR A 22 3.82 14.68 -1.49
C THR A 22 5.18 14.05 -1.22
N ASN A 23 5.26 12.72 -1.09
CA ASN A 23 6.51 12.00 -0.85
C ASN A 23 7.48 12.17 -2.04
N GLU A 24 7.01 11.96 -3.28
CA GLU A 24 7.80 12.16 -4.50
C GLU A 24 8.32 13.60 -4.60
N ALA A 25 7.44 14.59 -4.37
CA ALA A 25 7.82 16.00 -4.42
C ALA A 25 8.84 16.35 -3.33
N ARG A 26 8.66 15.86 -2.09
CA ARG A 26 9.59 16.10 -0.99
C ARG A 26 10.96 15.50 -1.29
N ASN A 27 11.02 14.25 -1.77
CA ASN A 27 12.28 13.56 -2.09
C ASN A 27 13.03 14.21 -3.25
N THR A 28 12.32 14.57 -4.32
CA THR A 28 12.93 15.14 -5.53
C THR A 28 13.45 16.55 -5.32
N TYR A 29 12.74 17.39 -4.55
CA TYR A 29 12.98 18.84 -4.52
C TYR A 29 13.63 19.34 -3.21
N GLY A 30 14.35 18.47 -2.48
CA GLY A 30 15.35 18.88 -1.49
C GLY A 30 15.20 18.29 -0.09
N LEU A 31 14.09 17.63 0.24
CA LEU A 31 13.89 17.12 1.61
C LEU A 31 14.82 15.95 1.95
N ARG A 32 15.32 15.23 0.94
CA ARG A 32 16.41 14.24 1.10
C ARG A 32 17.66 14.84 1.78
N HIS A 33 17.91 16.13 1.59
CA HIS A 33 19.02 16.88 2.20
C HIS A 33 18.54 17.86 3.29
N GLN A 34 17.29 17.74 3.75
CA GLN A 34 16.66 18.63 4.74
C GLN A 34 16.65 20.12 4.33
N ASP A 35 16.62 20.39 3.02
CA ASP A 35 16.52 21.75 2.48
C ASP A 35 15.05 22.14 2.27
N TYR A 36 14.44 22.63 3.36
CA TYR A 36 13.06 23.12 3.35
C TYR A 36 12.87 24.39 2.52
N SER A 37 13.92 25.21 2.35
CA SER A 37 13.81 26.47 1.61
C SER A 37 13.67 26.20 0.11
N ARG A 38 14.46 25.27 -0.42
CA ARG A 38 14.35 24.80 -1.82
C ARG A 38 12.98 24.17 -2.09
N TYR A 39 12.50 23.31 -1.19
CA TYR A 39 11.18 22.69 -1.35
C TYR A 39 10.05 23.74 -1.31
N ARG A 40 10.11 24.73 -0.41
CA ARG A 40 9.16 25.86 -0.36
C ARG A 40 9.12 26.64 -1.67
N GLN A 41 10.29 26.95 -2.25
CA GLN A 41 10.38 27.67 -3.53
C GLN A 41 9.79 26.83 -4.67
N TYR A 42 10.03 25.52 -4.67
CA TYR A 42 9.42 24.60 -5.61
C TYR A 42 7.89 24.62 -5.51
N CYS A 43 7.33 24.45 -4.30
CA CYS A 43 5.88 24.50 -4.09
C CYS A 43 5.29 25.83 -4.58
N ALA A 44 5.95 26.96 -4.31
CA ALA A 44 5.51 28.26 -4.80
C ALA A 44 5.46 28.35 -6.33
N LYS A 45 6.51 27.87 -7.01
CA LYS A 45 6.56 27.83 -8.49
C LYS A 45 5.53 26.86 -9.06
N ARG A 46 5.32 25.70 -8.43
CA ARG A 46 4.33 24.70 -8.85
C ARG A 46 2.90 25.23 -8.72
N VAL A 47 2.55 25.84 -7.59
CA VAL A 47 1.24 26.49 -7.40
C VAL A 47 1.00 27.57 -8.46
N HIS A 48 2.02 28.38 -8.76
CA HIS A 48 1.90 29.42 -9.77
C HIS A 48 1.60 28.84 -11.16
N ARG A 49 2.38 27.85 -11.62
CA ARG A 49 2.16 27.17 -12.91
C ARG A 49 0.80 26.46 -12.98
N LEU A 50 0.37 25.83 -11.89
CA LEU A 50 -0.93 25.19 -11.81
C LEU A 50 -2.06 26.22 -11.95
N ARG A 51 -1.98 27.34 -11.24
CA ARG A 51 -2.94 28.45 -11.34
C ARG A 51 -2.98 29.04 -12.75
N GLU A 52 -1.83 29.19 -13.42
CA GLU A 52 -1.78 29.61 -14.82
C GLU A 52 -2.44 28.59 -15.75
N SER A 53 -2.14 27.29 -15.59
CA SER A 53 -2.70 26.23 -16.45
C SER A 53 -4.22 26.10 -16.38
N VAL A 54 -4.81 26.48 -15.25
CA VAL A 54 -6.26 26.43 -14.99
C VAL A 54 -6.90 27.81 -15.19
N ASN A 55 -6.12 28.81 -15.63
CA ASN A 55 -6.53 30.22 -15.74
C ASN A 55 -7.14 30.78 -14.43
N PHE A 56 -6.72 30.22 -13.28
CA PHE A 56 -7.14 30.59 -11.94
C PHE A 56 -6.10 31.52 -11.30
N VAL A 57 -5.74 32.59 -12.02
CA VAL A 57 -4.75 33.57 -11.59
C VAL A 57 -5.41 34.57 -10.65
N HIS A 58 -4.67 35.02 -9.63
CA HIS A 58 -5.13 36.10 -8.76
C HIS A 58 -5.30 37.41 -9.53
N SER A 59 -6.31 38.20 -9.15
CA SER A 59 -6.55 39.52 -9.73
C SER A 59 -5.34 40.45 -9.51
N LYS A 60 -4.96 41.19 -10.55
CA LYS A 60 -3.90 42.22 -10.46
C LYS A 60 -4.51 43.54 -9.91
N GLY A 61 -3.70 44.33 -9.20
CA GLY A 61 -4.08 45.68 -8.74
C GLY A 61 -4.87 45.72 -7.42
N SER A 62 -5.74 46.71 -7.23
CA SER A 62 -6.47 46.97 -5.97
C SER A 62 -7.32 45.78 -5.46
N ARG A 63 -7.74 44.88 -6.36
CA ARG A 63 -8.46 43.64 -6.01
C ARG A 63 -7.56 42.47 -5.60
N PHE A 64 -6.23 42.64 -5.56
CA PHE A 64 -5.27 41.60 -5.14
C PHE A 64 -5.51 41.09 -3.72
N ASN A 65 -6.11 41.91 -2.85
CA ASN A 65 -6.45 41.53 -1.47
C ASN A 65 -7.55 40.45 -1.38
N GLN A 66 -8.26 40.17 -2.48
CA GLN A 66 -9.18 39.04 -2.60
C GLN A 66 -8.46 37.89 -3.29
N ALA A 67 -7.62 37.18 -2.52
CA ALA A 67 -6.99 35.97 -3.01
C ALA A 67 -8.10 35.00 -3.46
N ARG A 68 -8.22 34.75 -4.77
CA ARG A 68 -9.18 33.79 -5.32
C ARG A 68 -8.97 32.42 -4.65
N GLU A 69 -9.92 32.08 -3.81
CA GLU A 69 -9.96 30.87 -3.03
C GLU A 69 -10.68 29.80 -3.83
N VAL A 70 -10.14 28.58 -3.88
CA VAL A 70 -10.80 27.43 -4.52
C VAL A 70 -12.08 27.14 -3.74
N THR A 71 -13.22 27.11 -4.42
CA THR A 71 -14.52 26.73 -3.85
C THR A 71 -14.99 25.40 -4.47
N GLU A 72 -15.96 24.74 -3.85
CA GLU A 72 -16.52 23.46 -4.34
C GLU A 72 -17.08 23.55 -5.77
N ALA A 73 -17.58 24.72 -6.15
CA ALA A 73 -18.09 25.00 -7.50
C ALA A 73 -16.99 25.03 -8.57
N ASP A 74 -15.74 25.31 -8.18
CA ASP A 74 -14.59 25.34 -9.08
C ASP A 74 -13.98 23.93 -9.31
N LEU A 75 -14.46 22.89 -8.61
CA LEU A 75 -13.95 21.51 -8.74
C LEU A 75 -14.41 20.86 -10.06
N ASN A 76 -13.73 21.25 -11.13
CA ASN A 76 -13.88 20.71 -12.48
C ASN A 76 -12.65 19.88 -12.91
N ASP A 77 -11.51 20.04 -12.22
CA ASP A 77 -10.23 19.39 -12.53
C ASP A 77 -9.48 19.04 -11.23
N VAL A 78 -8.80 17.88 -11.21
CA VAL A 78 -7.87 17.44 -10.15
C VAL A 78 -6.81 18.50 -9.84
N ARG A 79 -6.43 19.31 -10.84
CA ARG A 79 -5.45 20.41 -10.66
C ARG A 79 -5.85 21.40 -9.57
N PHE A 80 -7.13 21.61 -9.31
CA PHE A 80 -7.59 22.47 -8.21
C PHE A 80 -7.23 21.88 -6.84
N LEU A 81 -7.35 20.56 -6.68
CA LEU A 81 -6.92 19.85 -5.46
C LEU A 81 -5.39 19.94 -5.30
N HIS A 82 -4.63 19.79 -6.39
CA HIS A 82 -3.18 19.99 -6.37
C HIS A 82 -2.80 21.42 -5.91
N ILE A 83 -3.52 22.45 -6.34
CA ILE A 83 -3.25 23.83 -5.93
C ILE A 83 -3.36 23.96 -4.40
N VAL A 84 -4.43 23.45 -3.82
CA VAL A 84 -4.65 23.51 -2.36
C VAL A 84 -3.59 22.69 -1.63
N LEU A 85 -3.30 21.47 -2.10
CA LEU A 85 -2.29 20.60 -1.52
C LEU A 85 -0.89 21.25 -1.50
N PHE A 86 -0.43 21.79 -2.62
CA PHE A 86 0.87 22.46 -2.67
C PHE A 86 0.88 23.82 -1.94
N ASP A 87 -0.26 24.46 -1.75
CA ASP A 87 -0.39 25.61 -0.85
C ASP A 87 -0.22 25.22 0.63
N VAL A 88 -0.73 24.04 1.05
CA VAL A 88 -0.47 23.44 2.38
C VAL A 88 1.01 23.12 2.54
N GLU A 89 1.61 22.38 1.60
CA GLU A 89 3.03 21.99 1.63
C GLU A 89 3.96 23.20 1.67
N ARG A 90 3.62 24.27 0.94
CA ARG A 90 4.37 25.54 1.00
C ARG A 90 4.31 26.19 2.38
N ALA A 91 3.16 26.15 3.06
CA ALA A 91 3.02 26.70 4.41
C ALA A 91 3.73 25.83 5.45
N TRP A 92 3.63 24.50 5.33
CA TRP A 92 4.29 23.52 6.18
C TRP A 92 5.82 23.56 6.05
N SER A 93 6.35 23.55 4.82
CA SER A 93 7.80 23.66 4.57
C SER A 93 8.39 24.95 5.15
N TYR A 94 7.68 26.08 5.01
CA TYR A 94 8.09 27.32 5.64
C TYR A 94 8.05 27.24 7.18
N ALA A 95 7.05 26.58 7.75
CA ALA A 95 7.06 26.29 9.18
C ALA A 95 8.31 25.48 9.58
N MET A 96 8.65 24.41 8.87
CA MET A 96 9.82 23.59 9.21
C MET A 96 11.16 24.33 9.06
N GLU A 97 11.30 25.21 8.06
CA GLU A 97 12.46 26.12 7.95
C GLU A 97 12.58 27.02 9.19
N LEU A 98 11.48 27.64 9.63
CA LEU A 98 11.45 28.47 10.84
C LEU A 98 11.70 27.65 12.11
N LYS A 99 11.26 26.38 12.15
CA LYS A 99 11.54 25.46 13.27
C LYS A 99 13.04 25.22 13.41
N ARG A 100 13.75 25.02 12.29
CA ARG A 100 15.21 24.90 12.28
C ARG A 100 15.89 26.21 12.73
N GLU A 101 15.46 27.35 12.19
CA GLU A 101 16.04 28.65 12.54
C GLU A 101 15.80 29.06 14.00
N SER A 102 14.60 28.82 14.52
CA SER A 102 14.25 29.13 15.92
C SER A 102 15.06 28.29 16.91
N ARG A 103 15.34 27.02 16.59
CA ARG A 103 16.25 26.18 17.37
C ARG A 103 17.68 26.73 17.39
N SER A 104 18.15 27.24 16.25
CA SER A 104 19.50 27.80 16.14
C SER A 104 19.65 29.19 16.76
N SER A 105 18.63 30.03 16.68
CA SER A 105 18.72 31.46 17.06
C SER A 105 18.13 31.74 18.45
N GLY A 106 17.32 30.83 19.02
CA GLY A 106 16.61 31.06 20.29
C GLY A 106 15.51 32.13 20.23
N ASP A 107 15.22 32.70 19.06
CA ASP A 107 14.29 33.82 18.92
C ASP A 107 12.82 33.38 19.04
N THR A 108 12.16 33.88 20.08
CA THR A 108 10.74 33.63 20.35
C THR A 108 9.83 34.21 19.26
N ARG A 109 10.25 35.27 18.55
CA ARG A 109 9.47 35.84 17.43
C ARG A 109 9.36 34.87 16.27
N LYS A 110 10.45 34.14 15.97
CA LYS A 110 10.44 33.07 14.95
C LYS A 110 9.52 31.92 15.36
N LYS A 111 9.45 31.57 16.65
CA LYS A 111 8.48 30.59 17.17
C LYS A 111 7.03 31.02 16.97
N HIS A 112 6.69 32.29 17.20
CA HIS A 112 5.35 32.80 16.89
C HIS A 112 5.06 32.76 15.38
N HIS A 113 6.07 33.06 14.55
CA HIS A 113 5.92 32.98 13.10
C HIS A 113 5.71 31.53 12.61
N LEU A 114 6.45 30.57 13.17
CA LEU A 114 6.28 29.13 12.98
C LEU A 114 4.82 28.72 13.23
N ILE A 115 4.28 29.04 14.41
CA ILE A 115 2.90 28.68 14.79
C ILE A 115 1.90 29.32 13.81
N LYS A 116 2.13 30.56 13.38
CA LYS A 116 1.27 31.23 12.38
C LYS A 116 1.29 30.51 11.03
N LYS A 117 2.44 29.97 10.59
CA LYS A 117 2.55 29.19 9.35
C LYS A 117 1.88 27.83 9.47
N LEU A 118 2.06 27.12 10.58
CA LEU A 118 1.35 25.86 10.84
C LEU A 118 -0.16 26.06 10.94
N LYS A 119 -0.63 27.17 11.54
CA LYS A 119 -2.06 27.49 11.58
C LYS A 119 -2.63 27.68 10.18
N LYS A 120 -1.86 28.30 9.28
CA LYS A 120 -2.23 28.42 7.87
C LYS A 120 -2.26 27.06 7.18
N ALA A 121 -1.27 26.20 7.44
CA ALA A 121 -1.22 24.84 6.87
C ALA A 121 -2.42 23.99 7.32
N ALA A 122 -2.74 23.98 8.62
CA ALA A 122 -3.90 23.26 9.17
C ALA A 122 -5.22 23.76 8.55
N LYS A 123 -5.45 25.09 8.50
CA LYS A 123 -6.67 25.65 7.88
C LYS A 123 -6.81 25.27 6.39
N LEU A 124 -5.69 25.24 5.66
CA LEU A 124 -5.71 24.81 4.26
C LEU A 124 -5.91 23.30 4.12
N GLY A 125 -5.43 22.50 5.08
CA GLY A 125 -5.68 21.05 5.17
C GLY A 125 -7.15 20.74 5.43
N GLU A 126 -7.77 21.40 6.40
CA GLU A 126 -9.22 21.30 6.66
C GLU A 126 -10.03 21.72 5.43
N LYS A 127 -9.57 22.73 4.69
CA LYS A 127 -10.20 23.13 3.44
C LYS A 127 -10.08 22.04 2.36
N LEU A 128 -8.92 21.38 2.25
CA LEU A 128 -8.73 20.27 1.32
C LEU A 128 -9.66 19.10 1.68
N GLU A 129 -9.77 18.78 2.96
CA GLU A 129 -10.69 17.76 3.47
C GLU A 129 -12.15 18.07 3.12
N ASN A 130 -12.60 19.32 3.35
CA ASN A 130 -13.97 19.74 3.01
C ASN A 130 -14.24 19.66 1.49
N LEU A 131 -13.27 20.06 0.67
CA LEU A 131 -13.37 19.95 -0.80
C LEU A 131 -13.44 18.49 -1.28
N CYS A 132 -12.80 17.57 -0.56
CA CYS A 132 -12.85 16.14 -0.85
C CYS A 132 -14.02 15.43 -0.18
N SER A 133 -14.81 16.11 0.66
CA SER A 133 -15.90 15.47 1.41
C SER A 133 -16.95 14.85 0.49
N ARG A 134 -17.67 13.83 0.98
CA ARG A 134 -18.71 13.13 0.21
C ARG A 134 -19.83 14.05 -0.27
N GLU A 135 -20.04 15.18 0.40
CA GLU A 135 -21.02 16.19 0.00
C GLU A 135 -20.73 16.76 -1.40
N ALA A 136 -19.45 16.80 -1.80
CA ALA A 136 -19.05 17.21 -3.13
C ALA A 136 -19.32 16.12 -4.19
N GLY A 137 -19.48 14.84 -3.81
CA GLY A 137 -19.89 13.72 -4.66
C GLY A 137 -18.98 13.38 -5.86
N LYS A 138 -17.84 14.06 -6.01
CA LYS A 138 -16.97 14.02 -7.19
C LYS A 138 -15.63 13.31 -6.96
N VAL A 139 -15.30 12.98 -5.73
CA VAL A 139 -13.96 12.48 -5.32
C VAL A 139 -14.06 11.04 -4.83
N ASP A 140 -13.06 10.25 -5.16
CA ASP A 140 -12.95 8.85 -4.74
C ASP A 140 -12.83 8.72 -3.21
N THR A 141 -13.45 7.68 -2.63
CA THR A 141 -13.51 7.43 -1.18
C THR A 141 -12.11 7.31 -0.57
N ARG A 142 -11.18 6.69 -1.29
CA ARG A 142 -9.77 6.58 -0.91
C ARG A 142 -9.10 7.96 -0.79
N THR A 143 -9.36 8.84 -1.75
CA THR A 143 -8.82 10.22 -1.74
C THR A 143 -9.40 11.03 -0.58
N VAL A 144 -10.67 10.79 -0.21
CA VAL A 144 -11.29 11.40 0.98
C VAL A 144 -10.54 10.99 2.24
N LEU A 145 -10.27 9.70 2.43
CA LEU A 145 -9.52 9.18 3.57
C LEU A 145 -8.09 9.73 3.62
N GLU A 146 -7.40 9.81 2.49
CA GLU A 146 -6.05 10.41 2.43
C GLU A 146 -6.07 11.90 2.79
N ALA A 147 -7.08 12.65 2.33
CA ALA A 147 -7.24 14.07 2.63
C ALA A 147 -7.53 14.29 4.12
N GLN A 148 -8.39 13.47 4.71
CA GLN A 148 -8.68 13.46 6.15
C GLN A 148 -7.43 13.15 6.98
N ALA A 149 -6.68 12.10 6.63
CA ALA A 149 -5.44 11.75 7.31
C ALA A 149 -4.40 12.88 7.25
N TYR A 150 -4.25 13.49 6.08
CA TYR A 150 -3.33 14.60 5.86
C TYR A 150 -3.75 15.88 6.61
N SER A 151 -5.04 16.19 6.64
CA SER A 151 -5.61 17.30 7.42
C SER A 151 -5.39 17.10 8.92
N ALA A 152 -5.66 15.89 9.42
CA ALA A 152 -5.42 15.51 10.82
C ALA A 152 -3.93 15.61 11.18
N LEU A 153 -3.03 15.18 10.29
CA LEU A 153 -1.58 15.29 10.47
C LEU A 153 -1.13 16.75 10.61
N MET A 154 -1.57 17.63 9.70
CA MET A 154 -1.21 19.06 9.74
C MET A 154 -1.76 19.78 10.98
N SER A 155 -2.97 19.41 11.39
CA SER A 155 -3.59 19.89 12.63
C SER A 155 -2.84 19.39 13.86
N GLY A 156 -2.40 18.13 13.86
CA GLY A 156 -1.55 17.53 14.89
C GLY A 156 -0.25 18.30 15.08
N TYR A 157 0.47 18.64 13.99
CA TYR A 157 1.69 19.44 14.07
C TYR A 157 1.46 20.83 14.68
N LEU A 158 0.35 21.50 14.35
CA LEU A 158 0.01 22.78 14.95
C LEU A 158 -0.22 22.65 16.47
N LEU A 159 -1.00 21.66 16.90
CA LEU A 159 -1.33 21.44 18.31
C LEU A 159 -0.11 21.01 19.12
N PHE A 160 0.77 20.23 18.52
CA PHE A 160 2.05 19.82 19.10
C PHE A 160 2.95 21.02 19.40
N GLU A 161 3.13 21.95 18.45
CA GLU A 161 3.94 23.16 18.67
C GLU A 161 3.28 24.15 19.65
N LYS A 162 1.95 24.08 19.81
CA LYS A 162 1.20 24.80 20.84
C LYS A 162 1.24 24.14 22.22
N GLN A 163 1.87 22.97 22.36
CA GLN A 163 1.93 22.19 23.60
C GLN A 163 0.57 21.70 24.12
N SER A 164 -0.44 21.61 23.25
CA SER A 164 -1.71 20.98 23.59
C SER A 164 -1.60 19.48 23.33
N TRP A 165 -1.01 18.75 24.28
CA TRP A 165 -0.58 17.36 24.09
C TRP A 165 -1.74 16.39 23.85
N GLN A 166 -2.86 16.55 24.57
CA GLN A 166 -4.02 15.67 24.41
C GLN A 166 -4.64 15.83 23.02
N ALA A 167 -4.97 17.06 22.63
CA ALA A 167 -5.57 17.31 21.32
C ALA A 167 -4.62 16.95 20.16
N ALA A 168 -3.30 17.10 20.36
CA ALA A 168 -2.30 16.66 19.38
C ALA A 168 -2.27 15.13 19.27
N LEU A 169 -2.29 14.41 20.41
CA LEU A 169 -2.34 12.95 20.45
C LEU A 169 -3.58 12.42 19.72
N ASP A 170 -4.74 13.03 19.94
CA ASP A 170 -5.99 12.63 19.30
C ASP A 170 -5.93 12.75 17.77
N LYS A 171 -5.36 13.86 17.27
CA LYS A 171 -5.20 14.08 15.82
C LYS A 171 -4.14 13.18 15.21
N PHE A 172 -3.02 12.92 15.89
CA PHE A 172 -2.01 11.98 15.40
C PHE A 172 -2.50 10.52 15.44
N ALA A 173 -3.25 10.14 16.48
CA ALA A 173 -3.88 8.83 16.56
C ALA A 173 -4.86 8.61 15.40
N ALA A 174 -5.71 9.60 15.10
CA ALA A 174 -6.62 9.54 13.97
C ALA A 174 -5.89 9.44 12.61
N ALA A 175 -4.81 10.21 12.41
CA ALA A 175 -4.00 10.09 11.19
C ALA A 175 -3.34 8.70 11.06
N ARG A 176 -2.79 8.18 12.16
CA ARG A 176 -2.14 6.86 12.20
C ARG A 176 -3.11 5.73 11.88
N THR A 177 -4.30 5.73 12.46
CA THR A 177 -5.31 4.68 12.19
C THR A 177 -5.78 4.68 10.75
N ILE A 178 -5.97 5.87 10.16
CA ILE A 178 -6.37 5.96 8.76
C ILE A 178 -5.24 5.42 7.87
N TYR A 179 -3.98 5.80 8.11
CA TYR A 179 -2.86 5.27 7.33
C TYR A 179 -2.66 3.75 7.50
N GLU A 180 -2.88 3.22 8.71
CA GLU A 180 -2.80 1.78 8.99
C GLU A 180 -3.90 0.98 8.28
N LYS A 181 -5.11 1.52 8.23
CA LYS A 181 -6.20 0.90 7.47
C LYS A 181 -5.99 1.05 5.95
N LEU A 182 -5.46 2.19 5.47
CA LEU A 182 -5.10 2.39 4.07
C LEU A 182 -3.93 1.50 3.62
N SER A 183 -2.99 1.19 4.50
CA SER A 183 -1.88 0.28 4.19
C SER A 183 -2.37 -1.15 3.96
N ALA A 184 -3.37 -1.61 4.73
CA ALA A 184 -3.99 -2.92 4.54
C ALA A 184 -4.83 -3.02 3.25
N ALA A 185 -5.45 -1.92 2.81
CA ALA A 185 -6.28 -1.88 1.61
C ALA A 185 -5.47 -1.69 0.31
N GLY A 186 -4.30 -1.04 0.39
CA GLY A 186 -3.54 -0.56 -0.78
C GLY A 186 -2.73 -1.60 -1.56
N THR A 187 -2.03 -1.11 -2.59
CA THR A 187 -0.99 -1.83 -3.34
C THR A 187 0.31 -1.90 -2.52
N ALA A 188 1.26 -2.77 -2.90
CA ALA A 188 2.55 -2.88 -2.20
C ALA A 188 3.28 -1.52 -2.09
N HIS A 189 3.27 -0.73 -3.16
CA HIS A 189 3.86 0.61 -3.13
C HIS A 189 3.15 1.54 -2.13
N GLN A 190 1.81 1.55 -2.12
CA GLN A 190 1.07 2.36 -1.17
C GLN A 190 1.26 1.88 0.27
N GLU A 191 1.35 0.57 0.50
CA GLU A 191 1.61 0.00 1.82
C GLU A 191 2.94 0.53 2.38
N THR A 192 4.01 0.51 1.57
CA THR A 192 5.31 1.06 1.97
C THR A 192 5.26 2.56 2.27
N LEU A 193 4.51 3.33 1.47
CA LEU A 193 4.32 4.77 1.68
C LEU A 193 3.56 5.07 2.98
N CYS A 194 2.43 4.39 3.22
CA CYS A 194 1.64 4.53 4.44
C CYS A 194 2.46 4.15 5.67
N GLN A 195 3.22 3.05 5.62
CA GLN A 195 4.06 2.64 6.74
C GLN A 195 5.18 3.66 7.00
N SER A 196 5.81 4.20 5.97
CA SER A 196 6.80 5.29 6.12
C SER A 196 6.16 6.53 6.78
N ALA A 197 4.91 6.87 6.44
CA ALA A 197 4.21 7.98 7.08
C ALA A 197 3.87 7.70 8.55
N ILE A 198 3.51 6.45 8.89
CA ILE A 198 3.30 6.01 10.28
C ILE A 198 4.60 6.14 11.08
N ASP A 199 5.72 5.69 10.51
CA ASP A 199 7.04 5.77 11.15
C ASP A 199 7.43 7.23 11.47
N ASP A 200 7.03 8.21 10.64
CA ASP A 200 7.23 9.64 10.88
C ASP A 200 6.34 10.20 12.01
N ILE A 201 5.14 9.64 12.21
CA ILE A 201 4.15 10.10 13.18
C ILE A 201 4.42 9.50 14.58
N ASP A 202 4.85 8.25 14.64
CA ASP A 202 5.06 7.47 15.87
C ASP A 202 5.93 8.19 16.93
N PRO A 203 7.05 8.86 16.59
CA PRO A 203 7.83 9.63 17.57
C PRO A 203 7.03 10.77 18.23
N ASN A 204 6.14 11.43 17.49
CA ASN A 204 5.31 12.51 18.04
C ASN A 204 4.24 11.94 18.98
N ILE A 205 3.65 10.79 18.65
CA ILE A 205 2.69 10.08 19.52
C ILE A 205 3.37 9.66 20.82
N ARG A 206 4.54 9.01 20.75
CA ARG A 206 5.32 8.62 21.95
C ARG A 206 5.63 9.82 22.83
N TYR A 207 6.04 10.93 22.23
CA TYR A 207 6.34 12.15 22.98
C TYR A 207 5.10 12.72 23.67
N CYS A 208 3.96 12.83 22.97
CA CYS A 208 2.70 13.27 23.57
C CYS A 208 2.27 12.37 24.73
N ALA A 209 2.32 11.05 24.56
CA ALA A 209 1.96 10.08 25.59
C ALA A 209 2.87 10.17 26.82
N TYR A 210 4.19 10.31 26.61
CA TYR A 210 5.16 10.51 27.67
C TYR A 210 4.86 11.76 28.50
N VAL A 211 4.60 12.90 27.85
CA VAL A 211 4.30 14.17 28.54
C VAL A 211 2.99 14.09 29.33
N LEU A 212 1.98 13.40 28.79
CA LEU A 212 0.70 13.18 29.47
C LEU A 212 0.79 12.12 30.59
N ARG A 213 1.94 11.47 30.76
CA ARG A 213 2.14 10.33 31.68
C ARG A 213 1.11 9.21 31.46
N LEU A 214 0.63 9.06 30.23
CA LEU A 214 -0.21 7.95 29.81
C LEU A 214 0.68 6.72 29.68
N GLY A 215 0.96 6.06 30.80
CA GLY A 215 1.90 4.95 30.89
C GLY A 215 2.97 5.22 31.94
N ALA A 216 2.57 5.16 33.22
CA ALA A 216 3.49 5.23 34.35
C ALA A 216 4.43 3.99 34.43
N ASP A 217 4.19 2.95 33.63
CA ASP A 217 5.02 1.76 33.51
C ASP A 217 5.27 1.45 32.04
N ASN A 218 6.50 1.66 31.53
CA ASN A 218 7.15 0.97 30.40
C ASN A 218 6.33 0.49 29.17
N VAL A 219 5.18 1.07 28.83
CA VAL A 219 4.47 0.74 27.58
C VAL A 219 5.16 1.49 26.44
N SER A 220 6.17 0.85 25.84
CA SER A 220 6.82 1.35 24.61
C SER A 220 5.96 1.13 23.36
N ASP A 221 4.86 0.39 23.49
CA ASP A 221 3.99 0.03 22.38
C ASP A 221 3.05 1.19 21.99
N VAL A 222 3.36 1.81 20.85
CA VAL A 222 2.60 2.91 20.25
C VAL A 222 1.19 2.48 19.89
N GLU A 223 1.02 1.20 19.51
CA GLU A 223 -0.27 0.68 19.10
C GLU A 223 -1.25 0.62 20.27
N ALA A 224 -0.77 0.19 21.45
CA ALA A 224 -1.55 0.23 22.69
C ALA A 224 -1.94 1.66 23.09
N LEU A 225 -1.04 2.63 22.95
CA LEU A 225 -1.30 4.05 23.26
C LEU A 225 -2.37 4.65 22.35
N VAL A 226 -2.32 4.31 21.06
CA VAL A 226 -3.29 4.75 20.06
C VAL A 226 -4.66 4.15 20.37
N LYS A 227 -4.74 2.85 20.65
CA LYS A 227 -5.98 2.16 21.07
C LYS A 227 -6.59 2.76 22.34
N MET A 228 -5.77 3.08 23.34
CA MET A 228 -6.23 3.73 24.58
C MET A 228 -6.79 5.14 24.34
N THR A 229 -6.17 5.91 23.44
CA THR A 229 -6.62 7.27 23.10
C THR A 229 -7.96 7.25 22.36
N ILE A 230 -8.06 6.35 21.38
CA ILE A 230 -9.28 6.12 20.59
C ILE A 230 -10.44 5.63 21.48
N GLY A 231 -10.17 4.69 22.38
CA GLY A 231 -11.17 4.17 23.31
C GLY A 231 -11.75 5.23 24.25
N LYS A 232 -10.97 6.26 24.59
CA LYS A 232 -11.42 7.40 25.43
C LYS A 232 -12.20 8.45 24.65
N ASN A 233 -11.90 8.64 23.36
CA ASN A 233 -12.49 9.66 22.50
C ASN A 233 -13.55 9.11 21.53
N LYS A 234 -14.34 8.11 21.96
CA LYS A 234 -15.56 7.63 21.27
C LYS A 234 -16.71 8.67 21.25
N GLY A 235 -16.39 9.91 20.89
CA GLY A 235 -17.32 11.01 20.75
C GLY A 235 -17.46 11.38 19.27
N VAL A 236 -18.48 10.78 18.64
CA VAL A 236 -19.24 11.22 17.44
C VAL A 236 -18.48 11.37 16.10
N GLY A 237 -17.19 11.69 16.07
CA GLY A 237 -16.43 11.86 14.82
C GLY A 237 -15.67 10.62 14.36
N LEU A 238 -15.17 9.81 15.29
CA LEU A 238 -14.33 8.65 14.98
C LEU A 238 -15.13 7.42 14.55
N ASP A 239 -16.38 7.27 15.01
CA ASP A 239 -17.26 6.17 14.61
C ASP A 239 -17.70 6.28 13.14
N LEU A 240 -17.90 7.51 12.66
CA LEU A 240 -18.14 7.78 11.23
C LEU A 240 -16.91 7.46 10.39
N LEU A 241 -15.71 7.82 10.87
CA LEU A 241 -14.44 7.46 10.24
C LEU A 241 -14.22 5.95 10.26
N GLU A 242 -14.57 5.26 11.34
CA GLU A 242 -14.45 3.81 11.43
C GLU A 242 -15.41 3.11 10.46
N ALA A 243 -16.67 3.55 10.38
CA ALA A 243 -17.63 3.03 9.41
C ALA A 243 -17.23 3.34 7.96
N GLU A 244 -16.68 4.52 7.70
CA GLU A 244 -16.21 4.94 6.37
C GLU A 244 -14.98 4.15 5.93
N VAL A 245 -14.03 3.92 6.83
CA VAL A 245 -12.88 3.08 6.54
C VAL A 245 -13.27 1.61 6.46
N GLU A 246 -14.20 1.13 7.29
CA GLU A 246 -14.71 -0.24 7.19
C GLU A 246 -15.47 -0.46 5.88
N SER A 247 -16.15 0.55 5.32
CA SER A 247 -16.76 0.47 3.98
C SER A 247 -15.70 0.30 2.88
N VAL A 248 -14.58 1.02 2.95
CA VAL A 248 -13.47 0.86 1.98
C VAL A 248 -12.80 -0.50 2.16
N LEU A 249 -12.55 -0.90 3.41
CA LEU A 249 -12.05 -2.23 3.73
C LEU A 249 -13.01 -3.34 3.32
N ALA A 250 -14.33 -3.15 3.40
CA ALA A 250 -15.34 -4.12 3.00
C ALA A 250 -15.41 -4.26 1.47
N GLN A 251 -15.30 -3.15 0.72
CA GLN A 251 -15.22 -3.18 -0.73
C GLN A 251 -13.94 -3.91 -1.18
N THR A 252 -12.79 -3.60 -0.56
CA THR A 252 -11.53 -4.28 -0.83
C THR A 252 -11.51 -5.73 -0.28
N ARG A 253 -12.20 -6.03 0.82
CA ARG A 253 -12.35 -7.40 1.36
C ARG A 253 -13.27 -8.23 0.49
N GLN A 254 -14.36 -7.70 -0.07
CA GLN A 254 -15.19 -8.47 -1.00
C GLN A 254 -14.40 -8.94 -2.23
N GLU A 255 -13.39 -8.17 -2.65
CA GLU A 255 -12.45 -8.58 -3.69
C GLU A 255 -11.36 -9.55 -3.15
N LYS A 256 -10.94 -9.43 -1.89
CA LYS A 256 -9.77 -10.15 -1.31
C LYS A 256 -10.10 -11.36 -0.39
N ALA A 257 -11.34 -11.54 0.06
CA ALA A 257 -11.70 -12.38 1.23
C ALA A 257 -12.03 -13.86 0.95
N ALA A 258 -11.76 -14.38 -0.24
CA ALA A 258 -11.87 -15.83 -0.48
C ALA A 258 -10.53 -16.58 -0.40
N SER A 259 -9.43 -15.86 -0.09
CA SER A 259 -8.08 -16.39 -0.29
C SER A 259 -7.37 -16.75 1.02
N LEU A 260 -6.54 -17.80 0.94
CA LEU A 260 -5.86 -18.45 2.05
C LEU A 260 -5.05 -17.46 2.90
N THR A 261 -5.33 -17.39 4.19
CA THR A 261 -4.84 -16.30 5.06
C THR A 261 -3.36 -16.42 5.42
N SER A 262 -2.80 -17.64 5.43
CA SER A 262 -1.40 -17.89 5.81
C SER A 262 -0.88 -19.21 5.30
N ILE A 263 0.39 -19.27 4.87
CA ILE A 263 1.09 -20.51 4.49
C ILE A 263 2.00 -20.93 5.63
N THR A 264 2.02 -22.23 5.94
CA THR A 264 3.00 -22.80 6.87
C THR A 264 3.95 -23.73 6.10
N TRP A 265 5.26 -23.43 6.12
CA TRP A 265 6.29 -24.27 5.51
C TRP A 265 7.52 -24.34 6.42
N ARG A 266 8.05 -25.55 6.64
CA ARG A 266 9.23 -25.80 7.51
C ARG A 266 9.14 -25.17 8.91
N GLY A 267 7.94 -25.17 9.51
CA GLY A 267 7.71 -24.61 10.84
C GLY A 267 7.58 -23.08 10.89
N HIS A 268 7.64 -22.39 9.74
CA HIS A 268 7.39 -20.96 9.64
C HIS A 268 6.02 -20.69 9.02
N THR A 269 5.23 -19.83 9.65
CA THR A 269 3.92 -19.40 9.16
C THR A 269 4.00 -17.95 8.70
N VAL A 270 3.69 -17.69 7.43
CA VAL A 270 3.74 -16.37 6.82
C VAL A 270 2.34 -15.97 6.34
N PRO A 271 1.84 -14.77 6.71
CA PRO A 271 0.55 -14.28 6.24
C PRO A 271 0.61 -13.91 4.75
N LEU A 272 -0.40 -14.31 3.98
CA LEU A 272 -0.52 -13.95 2.57
C LEU A 272 -1.26 -12.61 2.44
N ARG A 273 -0.56 -11.58 1.98
CA ARG A 273 -1.13 -10.23 1.81
C ARG A 273 -1.72 -9.98 0.43
N ASN A 274 -1.16 -10.64 -0.58
CA ASN A 274 -1.62 -10.52 -1.96
C ASN A 274 -2.71 -11.58 -2.24
N ALA A 275 -3.92 -11.11 -2.52
CA ALA A 275 -5.09 -11.96 -2.75
C ALA A 275 -4.98 -12.77 -4.05
N ASP A 276 -4.45 -12.19 -5.13
CA ASP A 276 -4.29 -12.89 -6.41
C ASP A 276 -3.30 -14.05 -6.27
N LEU A 277 -2.19 -13.80 -5.58
CA LEU A 277 -1.20 -14.83 -5.25
C LEU A 277 -1.83 -15.92 -4.36
N ALA A 278 -2.64 -15.54 -3.39
CA ALA A 278 -3.31 -16.48 -2.50
C ALA A 278 -4.35 -17.36 -3.25
N ILE A 279 -5.05 -16.82 -4.25
CA ILE A 279 -5.95 -17.58 -5.13
C ILE A 279 -5.15 -18.59 -5.98
N CYS A 280 -4.04 -18.16 -6.58
CA CYS A 280 -3.18 -19.07 -7.37
C CYS A 280 -2.61 -20.20 -6.51
N ILE A 281 -2.17 -19.89 -5.28
CA ILE A 281 -1.65 -20.91 -4.35
C ILE A 281 -2.75 -21.86 -3.90
N LEU A 282 -3.98 -21.37 -3.65
CA LEU A 282 -5.14 -22.22 -3.36
C LEU A 282 -5.41 -23.20 -4.51
N LYS A 283 -5.49 -22.71 -5.75
CA LYS A 283 -5.68 -23.57 -6.92
C LYS A 283 -4.59 -24.63 -7.03
N ALA A 284 -3.34 -24.27 -6.74
CA ALA A 284 -2.23 -25.20 -6.74
C ALA A 284 -2.35 -26.25 -5.61
N GLN A 285 -2.81 -25.85 -4.42
CA GLN A 285 -3.07 -26.78 -3.31
C GLN A 285 -4.24 -27.72 -3.61
N ASP A 286 -5.35 -27.23 -4.17
CA ASP A 286 -6.49 -28.05 -4.59
C ASP A 286 -6.09 -29.05 -5.68
N ALA A 287 -5.26 -28.64 -6.65
CA ALA A 287 -4.69 -29.56 -7.62
C ALA A 287 -3.80 -30.62 -6.95
N THR A 288 -3.08 -30.25 -5.89
CA THR A 288 -2.21 -31.17 -5.13
C THR A 288 -3.03 -32.20 -4.36
N THR A 289 -4.09 -31.80 -3.67
CA THR A 289 -4.98 -32.72 -2.95
C THR A 289 -5.73 -33.64 -3.90
N ASN A 290 -6.17 -33.14 -5.05
CA ASN A 290 -6.78 -33.96 -6.10
C ASN A 290 -5.80 -35.04 -6.60
N LEU A 291 -4.52 -34.70 -6.79
CA LEU A 291 -3.50 -35.65 -7.23
C LEU A 291 -3.19 -36.71 -6.15
N GLU A 292 -3.13 -36.32 -4.88
CA GLU A 292 -2.93 -37.25 -3.77
C GLU A 292 -4.12 -38.23 -3.63
N ASN A 293 -5.35 -37.73 -3.71
CA ASN A 293 -6.56 -38.57 -3.73
C ASN A 293 -6.58 -39.54 -4.93
N ALA A 294 -6.10 -39.12 -6.10
CA ALA A 294 -6.00 -39.98 -7.29
C ALA A 294 -4.87 -41.02 -7.20
N SER A 295 -3.82 -40.75 -6.42
CA SER A 295 -2.77 -41.74 -6.14
C SER A 295 -3.28 -42.90 -5.29
N ASP A 296 -4.21 -42.63 -4.37
CA ASP A 296 -4.81 -43.64 -3.48
C ASP A 296 -5.89 -44.49 -4.18
N ALA A 297 -6.47 -44.01 -5.29
CA ALA A 297 -7.62 -44.63 -5.96
C ALA A 297 -7.27 -45.52 -7.17
N ASP A 298 -6.01 -45.89 -7.38
CA ASP A 298 -5.54 -46.74 -8.51
C ASP A 298 -6.05 -46.28 -9.90
N VAL A 299 -5.99 -44.97 -10.15
CA VAL A 299 -6.40 -44.39 -11.45
C VAL A 299 -5.34 -44.65 -12.54
N GLU A 300 -5.79 -44.74 -13.80
CA GLU A 300 -4.96 -44.92 -15.01
C GLU A 300 -3.76 -43.95 -15.09
N GLU A 301 -2.62 -44.42 -15.62
CA GLU A 301 -1.40 -43.59 -15.76
C GLU A 301 -1.63 -42.31 -16.60
N ALA A 302 -2.54 -42.36 -17.58
CA ALA A 302 -2.83 -41.24 -18.47
C ALA A 302 -3.54 -40.09 -17.75
N THR A 303 -4.52 -40.39 -16.89
CA THR A 303 -5.24 -39.37 -16.12
C THR A 303 -4.36 -38.80 -15.01
N LYS A 304 -3.50 -39.61 -14.38
CA LYS A 304 -2.47 -39.12 -13.45
C LYS A 304 -1.53 -38.13 -14.12
N MET A 305 -1.17 -38.37 -15.39
CA MET A 305 -0.32 -37.47 -16.17
C MET A 305 -1.00 -36.13 -16.46
N GLU A 306 -2.27 -36.14 -16.87
CA GLU A 306 -3.06 -34.92 -17.08
C GLU A 306 -3.21 -34.11 -15.79
N MET A 307 -3.40 -34.78 -14.65
CA MET A 307 -3.45 -34.12 -13.34
C MET A 307 -2.11 -33.47 -12.96
N PHE A 308 -0.98 -34.11 -13.27
CA PHE A 308 0.34 -33.49 -13.09
C PHE A 308 0.53 -32.26 -13.98
N ASP A 309 0.10 -32.31 -15.24
CA ASP A 309 0.24 -31.18 -16.15
C ASP A 309 -0.64 -30.00 -15.69
N SER A 310 -1.88 -30.25 -15.23
CA SER A 310 -2.75 -29.23 -14.63
C SER A 310 -2.17 -28.64 -13.33
N LEU A 311 -1.55 -29.48 -12.49
CA LEU A 311 -0.88 -29.04 -11.28
C LEU A 311 0.34 -28.16 -11.58
N LEU A 312 1.13 -28.53 -12.59
CA LEU A 312 2.29 -27.73 -13.00
C LEU A 312 1.88 -26.40 -13.63
N GLU A 313 0.76 -26.35 -14.34
CA GLU A 313 0.18 -25.10 -14.84
C GLU A 313 -0.22 -24.19 -13.66
N ALA A 314 -0.94 -24.71 -12.67
CA ALA A 314 -1.36 -23.96 -11.49
C ALA A 314 -0.16 -23.43 -10.67
N TYR A 315 0.87 -24.25 -10.44
CA TYR A 315 2.10 -23.80 -9.77
C TYR A 315 2.93 -22.86 -10.63
N GLY A 316 2.94 -23.00 -11.96
CA GLY A 316 3.63 -22.10 -12.89
C GLY A 316 3.01 -20.70 -12.89
N ASP A 317 1.68 -20.63 -12.88
CA ASP A 317 0.96 -19.36 -12.69
C ASP A 317 1.29 -18.74 -11.34
N ALA A 318 1.23 -19.52 -10.25
CA ALA A 318 1.58 -19.05 -8.91
C ALA A 318 3.04 -18.54 -8.84
N GLU A 319 3.99 -19.21 -9.49
CA GLU A 319 5.40 -18.80 -9.51
C GLU A 319 5.56 -17.46 -10.23
N ARG A 320 4.88 -17.28 -11.38
CA ARG A 320 4.91 -16.04 -12.15
C ARG A 320 4.34 -14.88 -11.33
N PHE A 321 3.21 -15.07 -10.65
CA PHE A 321 2.62 -14.07 -9.76
C PHE A 321 3.52 -13.74 -8.58
N ALA A 322 4.11 -14.75 -7.92
CA ALA A 322 5.03 -14.56 -6.81
C ALA A 322 6.28 -13.77 -7.24
N LYS A 323 6.86 -14.11 -8.40
CA LYS A 323 8.03 -13.42 -8.96
C LYS A 323 7.73 -11.96 -9.31
N ASN A 324 6.56 -11.68 -9.88
CA ASN A 324 6.12 -10.32 -10.15
C ASN A 324 5.93 -9.52 -8.86
N ALA A 325 5.27 -10.11 -7.85
CA ALA A 325 5.07 -9.47 -6.55
C ALA A 325 6.40 -9.14 -5.84
N VAL A 326 7.38 -10.04 -5.88
CA VAL A 326 8.74 -9.78 -5.35
C VAL A 326 9.40 -8.63 -6.10
N LYS A 327 9.27 -8.57 -7.44
CA LYS A 327 9.84 -7.49 -8.24
C LYS A 327 9.21 -6.14 -7.92
N GLU A 328 7.88 -6.08 -7.81
CA GLU A 328 7.17 -4.85 -7.45
C GLU A 328 7.53 -4.35 -6.05
N ASP A 329 7.67 -5.26 -5.08
CA ASP A 329 8.14 -4.94 -3.73
C ASP A 329 9.58 -4.43 -3.73
N MET A 330 10.48 -5.05 -4.51
CA MET A 330 11.85 -4.54 -4.68
C MET A 330 11.87 -3.12 -5.27
N GLU A 331 11.02 -2.82 -6.25
CA GLU A 331 10.91 -1.47 -6.82
C GLU A 331 10.31 -0.47 -5.84
N ALA A 332 9.35 -0.89 -5.01
CA ALA A 332 8.75 -0.06 -3.97
C ALA A 332 9.75 0.27 -2.86
N THR A 333 10.45 -0.73 -2.33
CA THR A 333 11.45 -0.59 -1.26
C THR A 333 12.68 0.20 -1.69
N ALA A 334 13.06 0.13 -2.98
CA ALA A 334 14.12 0.96 -3.53
C ALA A 334 13.79 2.47 -3.49
N LYS A 335 12.51 2.83 -3.61
CA LYS A 335 12.04 4.23 -3.55
C LYS A 335 11.81 4.69 -2.11
N VAL A 336 11.22 3.84 -1.28
CA VAL A 336 10.82 4.17 0.09
C VAL A 336 11.14 2.98 0.99
N LYS A 337 12.07 3.19 1.93
CA LYS A 337 12.37 2.20 2.98
C LYS A 337 11.53 2.51 4.22
N SER A 338 10.82 1.51 4.75
CA SER A 338 10.03 1.64 5.98
C SER A 338 10.50 0.64 7.03
N SER A 339 10.07 0.81 8.28
CA SER A 339 10.43 -0.08 9.38
C SER A 339 9.98 -1.54 9.16
N LYS A 340 8.88 -1.74 8.44
CA LYS A 340 8.34 -3.08 8.14
C LYS A 340 8.68 -3.58 6.74
N SER A 341 9.23 -2.74 5.84
CA SER A 341 9.49 -3.14 4.45
C SER A 341 10.39 -4.36 4.36
N ASP A 342 11.45 -4.42 5.18
CA ASP A 342 12.40 -5.54 5.15
C ASP A 342 11.71 -6.87 5.54
N GLN A 343 10.78 -6.85 6.50
CA GLN A 343 9.99 -8.03 6.87
C GLN A 343 9.04 -8.46 5.75
N ILE A 344 8.42 -7.49 5.07
CA ILE A 344 7.50 -7.74 3.95
C ILE A 344 8.25 -8.39 2.79
N SER A 345 9.43 -7.87 2.47
CA SER A 345 10.29 -8.45 1.44
C SER A 345 10.73 -9.86 1.82
N THR A 346 11.07 -10.13 3.10
CA THR A 346 11.42 -11.49 3.53
C THR A 346 10.23 -12.45 3.43
N ASP A 347 9.04 -11.99 3.80
CA ASP A 347 7.81 -12.77 3.75
C ASP A 347 7.44 -13.13 2.29
N LEU A 348 7.53 -12.17 1.37
CA LEU A 348 7.28 -12.39 -0.06
C LEU A 348 8.31 -13.35 -0.68
N ASN A 349 9.59 -13.20 -0.34
CA ASN A 349 10.63 -14.13 -0.78
C ASN A 349 10.40 -15.54 -0.23
N PHE A 350 9.92 -15.67 1.01
CA PHE A 350 9.56 -16.96 1.59
C PHE A 350 8.42 -17.62 0.80
N VAL A 351 7.37 -16.86 0.45
CA VAL A 351 6.26 -17.37 -0.37
C VAL A 351 6.74 -17.76 -1.77
N TYR A 352 7.59 -16.96 -2.41
CA TYR A 352 8.19 -17.30 -3.70
C TYR A 352 8.97 -18.62 -3.62
N ASN A 353 9.84 -18.76 -2.62
CA ASN A 353 10.63 -19.98 -2.42
C ASN A 353 9.74 -21.20 -2.14
N TYR A 354 8.66 -21.03 -1.40
CA TYR A 354 7.67 -22.10 -1.18
C TYR A 354 7.04 -22.55 -2.50
N VAL A 355 6.57 -21.62 -3.33
CA VAL A 355 5.93 -21.94 -4.62
C VAL A 355 6.94 -22.58 -5.58
N ALA A 356 8.14 -22.00 -5.70
CA ALA A 356 9.21 -22.51 -6.54
C ALA A 356 9.65 -23.92 -6.11
N TYR A 357 9.79 -24.17 -4.81
CA TYR A 357 10.12 -25.50 -4.29
C TYR A 357 9.06 -26.53 -4.66
N ASN A 358 7.77 -26.22 -4.45
CA ASN A 358 6.69 -27.15 -4.79
C ASN A 358 6.61 -27.38 -6.31
N TYR A 359 6.77 -26.32 -7.11
CA TYR A 359 6.81 -26.44 -8.57
C TYR A 359 7.92 -27.38 -9.04
N LEU A 360 9.16 -27.16 -8.58
CA LEU A 360 10.32 -27.99 -8.92
C LEU A 360 10.16 -29.43 -8.42
N SER A 361 9.72 -29.62 -7.17
CA SER A 361 9.50 -30.95 -6.59
C SER A 361 8.47 -31.75 -7.39
N ARG A 362 7.36 -31.13 -7.79
CA ARG A 362 6.29 -31.79 -8.55
C ARG A 362 6.71 -32.04 -10.00
N ARG A 363 7.51 -31.14 -10.59
CA ARG A 363 8.13 -31.34 -11.92
C ARG A 363 9.09 -32.53 -11.92
N ILE A 364 9.89 -32.69 -10.87
CA ILE A 364 10.77 -33.85 -10.70
C ILE A 364 9.94 -35.14 -10.60
N GLN A 365 8.87 -35.16 -9.81
CA GLN A 365 7.97 -36.33 -9.69
C GLN A 365 7.36 -36.72 -11.05
N ARG A 366 6.83 -35.76 -11.80
CA ARG A 366 6.26 -35.98 -13.15
C ARG A 366 7.30 -36.51 -14.13
N ASN A 367 8.52 -35.96 -14.11
CA ASN A 367 9.60 -36.44 -14.98
C ASN A 367 10.06 -37.86 -14.63
N LEU A 368 10.15 -38.21 -13.34
CA LEU A 368 10.48 -39.57 -12.90
C LEU A 368 9.39 -40.57 -13.32
N MET A 369 8.12 -40.23 -13.15
CA MET A 369 7.00 -41.07 -13.60
C MET A 369 7.04 -41.30 -15.11
N LEU A 370 7.36 -40.27 -15.89
CA LEU A 370 7.48 -40.40 -17.35
C LEU A 370 8.67 -41.28 -17.75
N VAL A 371 9.79 -41.21 -17.02
CA VAL A 371 10.91 -42.13 -17.21
C VAL A 371 10.50 -43.58 -16.90
N ASP A 372 9.75 -43.81 -15.83
CA ASP A 372 9.29 -45.17 -15.47
C ASP A 372 8.32 -45.74 -16.51
N SER A 373 7.36 -44.94 -17.00
CA SER A 373 6.46 -45.35 -18.09
C SER A 373 7.22 -45.62 -19.40
N LEU A 374 8.22 -44.80 -19.74
CA LEU A 374 9.09 -45.05 -20.91
C LEU A 374 9.93 -46.32 -20.74
N ARG A 375 10.49 -46.57 -19.54
CA ARG A 375 11.22 -47.81 -19.23
C ARG A 375 10.34 -49.03 -19.34
N HIS A 376 9.11 -48.97 -18.86
CA HIS A 376 8.14 -50.07 -18.97
C HIS A 376 7.79 -50.37 -20.43
N LYS A 377 7.55 -49.34 -21.26
CA LYS A 377 7.33 -49.49 -22.71
C LYS A 377 8.55 -50.05 -23.43
N LEU A 378 9.76 -49.64 -23.05
CA LEU A 378 11.01 -50.20 -23.55
C LEU A 378 11.18 -51.68 -23.19
N GLY A 379 10.76 -52.09 -21.99
CA GLY A 379 10.77 -53.49 -21.56
C GLY A 379 9.76 -54.38 -22.31
N GLN A 380 8.63 -53.82 -22.74
CA GLN A 380 7.61 -54.53 -23.52
C GLN A 380 7.93 -54.62 -25.03
N GLU A 381 8.64 -53.66 -25.60
CA GLU A 381 8.92 -53.56 -27.05
C GLU A 381 10.24 -54.22 -27.50
N HIS A 382 10.84 -55.14 -26.74
CA HIS A 382 12.09 -55.83 -27.13
C HIS A 382 12.02 -56.67 -28.44
N SER A 383 10.93 -56.59 -29.22
CA SER A 383 10.72 -57.32 -30.47
C SER A 383 10.78 -56.50 -31.77
N GLU A 384 10.76 -55.16 -31.78
CA GLU A 384 10.75 -54.40 -33.06
C GLU A 384 11.66 -53.14 -33.08
N GLY A 385 12.65 -53.13 -33.99
CA GLY A 385 13.23 -51.91 -34.60
C GLY A 385 14.26 -51.09 -33.82
N ALA A 386 15.56 -51.35 -34.03
CA ALA A 386 16.70 -50.66 -33.38
C ALA A 386 16.79 -49.12 -33.54
N ARG A 387 16.15 -48.51 -34.56
CA ARG A 387 16.15 -47.04 -34.73
C ARG A 387 15.14 -46.30 -33.85
N PHE A 388 14.01 -46.94 -33.51
CA PHE A 388 12.96 -46.34 -32.67
C PHE A 388 13.36 -46.33 -31.19
N ILE A 389 14.12 -47.34 -30.80
CA ILE A 389 14.69 -47.51 -29.46
C ILE A 389 15.68 -46.38 -29.11
N GLY A 390 16.49 -45.91 -30.07
CA GLY A 390 17.48 -44.84 -29.86
C GLY A 390 16.87 -43.47 -29.50
N GLY A 391 15.71 -43.13 -30.09
CA GLY A 391 14.96 -41.90 -29.76
C GLY A 391 14.42 -41.93 -28.33
N LYS A 392 13.84 -43.06 -27.91
CA LYS A 392 13.32 -43.24 -26.54
C LYS A 392 14.41 -43.14 -25.47
N TYR A 393 15.61 -43.65 -25.74
CA TYR A 393 16.76 -43.49 -24.83
C TYR A 393 17.25 -42.04 -24.74
N GLN A 394 17.26 -41.29 -25.85
CA GLN A 394 17.58 -39.86 -25.82
C GLN A 394 16.56 -39.06 -24.99
N ASP A 395 15.27 -39.41 -25.07
CA ASP A 395 14.23 -38.74 -24.29
C ASP A 395 14.36 -39.03 -22.78
N ILE A 396 14.73 -40.27 -22.40
CA ILE A 396 15.06 -40.60 -21.00
C ILE A 396 16.25 -39.77 -20.49
N VAL A 397 17.31 -39.64 -21.28
CA VAL A 397 18.48 -38.83 -20.91
C VAL A 397 18.10 -37.36 -20.73
N LYS A 398 17.28 -36.79 -21.62
CA LYS A 398 16.79 -35.42 -21.49
C LYS A 398 15.94 -35.22 -20.23
N LEU A 399 15.12 -36.19 -19.85
CA LEU A 399 14.30 -36.11 -18.63
C LEU A 399 15.17 -36.12 -17.38
N TYR A 400 16.21 -36.96 -17.34
CA TYR A 400 17.17 -36.93 -16.24
C TYR A 400 17.99 -35.64 -16.19
N ASP A 401 18.38 -35.08 -17.34
CA ASP A 401 19.05 -33.78 -17.40
C ASP A 401 18.13 -32.66 -16.88
N ASN A 402 16.83 -32.69 -17.24
CA ASN A 402 15.82 -31.78 -16.70
C ASN A 402 15.62 -31.93 -15.17
N VAL A 403 15.76 -33.14 -14.63
CA VAL A 403 15.74 -33.37 -13.17
C VAL A 403 17.00 -32.79 -12.53
N LEU A 404 18.18 -33.00 -13.13
CA LEU A 404 19.44 -32.45 -12.63
C LEU A 404 19.47 -30.92 -12.64
N GLN A 405 18.83 -30.28 -13.62
CA GLN A 405 18.70 -28.81 -13.67
C GLN A 405 17.69 -28.25 -12.67
N ALA A 406 16.81 -29.09 -12.10
CA ALA A 406 15.78 -28.70 -11.15
C ALA A 406 16.17 -28.93 -9.68
N ILE A 407 17.30 -29.61 -9.43
CA ILE A 407 17.96 -29.80 -8.13
C ILE A 407 18.95 -28.65 -7.93
#